data_AF-A0A167BBS5-F1
#
_entry.id   AF-A0A167BBS5-F1
#
_cell.length_a   1.000
_cell.length_b   1.000
_cell.length_c   1.000
_cell.angle_alpha   90.00
_cell.angle_beta   90.00
_cell.angle_gamma   90.00
#
_symmetry.space_group_name_H-M   'P 1'
#
loop_
_entity.id
_entity.type
_entity.pdbx_description
1 polymer ?
#
loop_
_entity_poly.entity_id
_entity_poly.type
_entity_poly.pdbx_seq_one_letter_code
_entity_poly.pdbx_strand_id
1 'polypeptide(L)'
;MAGRPASHSAFPAQFRGDPSQTGAMQVLDHGESWQSGRVISEVAVRTEETAEAFRGAVCERFAGLLKAMPEGLSGAFLYLDDDLCVCWSLWTGNPQPLAEGLGERALLSESVPCSVPPSPFARYAGLHVQAGDSLNLQFATSPAVPAPAEEAG
;
A
#
# COMPACT_ATOMS: atom_id res chain seq x y z
N MET A 1 21.54 7.68 -13.57
CA MET A 1 20.22 8.22 -13.21
C MET A 1 19.16 7.33 -13.84
N ALA A 2 18.62 6.38 -13.10
CA ALA A 2 17.47 5.59 -13.55
C ALA A 2 16.21 6.44 -13.36
N GLY A 3 15.47 6.65 -14.45
CA GLY A 3 14.24 7.44 -14.45
C GLY A 3 13.21 6.84 -13.50
N ARG A 4 12.48 7.71 -12.79
CA ARG A 4 11.33 7.33 -11.97
C ARG A 4 10.31 6.60 -12.86
N PRO A 5 9.67 5.51 -12.42
CA PRO A 5 8.85 4.69 -13.30
C PRO A 5 7.66 5.47 -13.86
N ALA A 6 7.54 5.48 -15.19
CA ALA A 6 6.39 6.00 -15.92
C ALA A 6 5.38 4.86 -16.16
N SER A 7 4.51 4.61 -15.19
CA SER A 7 3.25 3.83 -15.31
C SER A 7 3.27 2.34 -15.70
N HIS A 8 2.68 1.54 -14.79
CA HIS A 8 1.93 0.26 -14.90
C HIS A 8 2.29 -0.77 -15.99
N SER A 9 3.22 -1.68 -15.67
CA SER A 9 3.23 -3.10 -16.13
C SER A 9 4.40 -3.91 -15.55
N ALA A 10 5.42 -3.26 -14.97
CA ALA A 10 6.34 -3.95 -14.09
C ALA A 10 5.64 -4.14 -12.74
N PHE A 11 5.01 -5.30 -12.54
CA PHE A 11 4.65 -5.73 -11.19
C PHE A 11 5.89 -5.56 -10.31
N PRO A 12 5.76 -4.96 -9.11
CA PRO A 12 6.89 -4.80 -8.21
C PRO A 12 7.56 -6.15 -7.97
N ALA A 13 8.89 -6.16 -7.85
CA ALA A 13 9.62 -7.41 -7.66
C ALA A 13 9.15 -8.10 -6.37
N GLN A 14 9.06 -9.42 -6.35
CA GLN A 14 8.80 -10.12 -5.09
C GLN A 14 9.91 -9.78 -4.08
N PHE A 15 9.52 -9.44 -2.86
CA PHE A 15 10.44 -9.19 -1.75
C PHE A 15 11.15 -10.50 -1.38
N ARG A 16 12.49 -10.46 -1.31
CA ARG A 16 13.31 -11.65 -1.05
C ARG A 16 14.00 -11.64 0.31
N GLY A 17 13.85 -10.56 1.08
CA GLY A 17 14.58 -10.37 2.33
C GLY A 17 16.09 -10.14 2.13
N ASP A 18 16.51 -9.70 0.94
CA ASP A 18 17.91 -9.42 0.61
C ASP A 18 18.17 -7.90 0.75
N PRO A 19 19.08 -7.45 1.64
CA PRO A 19 19.41 -6.03 1.81
C PRO A 19 20.01 -5.34 0.59
N SER A 20 20.47 -6.09 -0.42
CA SER A 20 20.92 -5.54 -1.70
C SER A 20 19.75 -5.23 -2.65
N GLN A 21 18.55 -5.75 -2.36
CA GLN A 21 17.34 -5.50 -3.14
C GLN A 21 16.86 -4.06 -2.89
N THR A 22 16.73 -3.29 -3.96
CA THR A 22 16.23 -1.91 -3.94
C THR A 22 15.13 -1.71 -4.98
N GLY A 23 14.37 -0.63 -4.86
CA GLY A 23 13.22 -0.31 -5.69
C GLY A 23 11.89 -0.81 -5.12
N ALA A 24 10.87 -0.86 -5.98
CA ALA A 24 9.52 -1.27 -5.61
C ALA A 24 9.39 -2.80 -5.53
N MET A 25 8.81 -3.27 -4.44
CA MET A 25 8.69 -4.67 -4.07
C MET A 25 7.29 -5.01 -3.53
N GLN A 26 6.84 -6.21 -3.84
CA GLN A 26 5.66 -6.83 -3.25
C GLN A 26 6.10 -7.72 -2.09
N VAL A 27 5.67 -7.39 -0.88
CA VAL A 27 5.93 -8.21 0.31
C VAL A 27 4.82 -9.25 0.48
N LEU A 28 3.57 -8.80 0.35
CA LEU A 28 2.39 -9.64 0.52
C LEU A 28 1.27 -9.16 -0.41
N ASP A 29 0.53 -10.10 -1.00
CA ASP A 29 -0.71 -9.82 -1.71
C ASP A 29 -1.64 -11.04 -1.65
N HIS A 30 -2.70 -10.95 -0.85
CA HIS A 30 -3.74 -11.99 -0.81
C HIS A 30 -4.86 -11.76 -1.84
N GLY A 31 -4.72 -10.78 -2.74
CA GLY A 31 -5.71 -10.50 -3.80
C GLY A 31 -6.93 -9.72 -3.32
N GLU A 32 -6.90 -9.18 -2.09
CA GLU A 32 -7.93 -8.29 -1.58
C GLU A 32 -7.91 -6.94 -2.32
N SER A 33 -9.08 -6.33 -2.45
CA SER A 33 -9.17 -5.00 -3.03
C SER A 33 -8.58 -3.96 -2.10
N TRP A 34 -7.56 -3.24 -2.57
CA TRP A 34 -6.97 -2.11 -1.85
C TRP A 34 -7.94 -0.93 -1.64
N GLN A 35 -9.12 -0.99 -2.26
CA GLN A 35 -10.18 0.01 -2.11
C GLN A 35 -11.19 -0.35 -1.01
N SER A 36 -11.28 -1.63 -0.59
CA SER A 36 -12.26 -2.09 0.39
C SER A 36 -11.72 -2.13 1.83
N GLY A 37 -10.40 -2.20 2.00
CA GLY A 37 -9.76 -2.22 3.32
C GLY A 37 -9.23 -0.85 3.77
N ARG A 38 -8.66 -0.82 4.97
CA ARG A 38 -7.92 0.34 5.50
C ARG A 38 -6.49 0.28 4.96
N VAL A 39 -5.99 1.40 4.47
CA VAL A 39 -4.64 1.49 3.89
C VAL A 39 -3.77 2.39 4.76
N ILE A 40 -2.61 1.90 5.19
CA ILE A 40 -1.58 2.74 5.80
C ILE A 40 -0.53 3.07 4.75
N SER A 41 -0.19 4.35 4.62
CA SER A 41 1.02 4.78 3.89
C SER A 41 2.01 5.41 4.86
N GLU A 42 3.20 4.86 4.89
CA GLU A 42 4.23 5.22 5.86
C GLU A 42 5.58 5.38 5.17
N VAL A 43 6.33 6.40 5.60
CA VAL A 43 7.66 6.71 5.08
C VAL A 43 8.62 6.79 6.26
N ALA A 44 9.61 5.91 6.27
CA ALA A 44 10.75 5.96 7.17
C ALA A 44 11.98 6.43 6.39
N VAL A 45 12.71 7.39 6.97
CA VAL A 45 13.93 7.98 6.40
C VAL A 45 15.11 7.54 7.26
N ARG A 46 16.18 7.10 6.61
CA ARG A 46 17.44 6.72 7.24
C ARG A 46 18.01 7.89 8.04
N THR A 47 18.56 7.62 9.21
CA THR A 47 19.20 8.64 10.05
C THR A 47 20.72 8.56 9.98
N GLU A 48 21.40 8.33 11.10
CA GLU A 48 22.86 8.34 11.22
C GLU A 48 23.51 7.00 10.80
N GLU A 49 22.73 5.94 10.71
CA GLU A 49 23.19 4.61 10.31
C GLU A 49 23.63 4.54 8.84
N THR A 50 24.45 3.54 8.49
CA THR A 50 24.87 3.31 7.10
C THR A 50 23.70 2.81 6.25
N ALA A 51 23.77 3.01 4.93
CA ALA A 51 22.76 2.51 3.99
C ALA A 51 22.58 0.98 4.08
N GLU A 52 23.67 0.23 4.27
CA GLU A 52 23.61 -1.22 4.48
C GLU A 52 22.88 -1.59 5.78
N ALA A 53 23.13 -0.87 6.87
CA ALA A 53 22.46 -1.13 8.15
C ALA A 53 20.96 -0.82 8.07
N PHE A 54 20.59 0.30 7.43
CA PHE A 54 19.20 0.68 7.21
C PHE A 54 18.45 -0.36 6.36
N ARG A 55 18.99 -0.71 5.18
CA ARG A 55 18.38 -1.75 4.32
C ARG A 55 18.32 -3.10 5.03
N GLY A 56 19.35 -3.45 5.82
CA GLY A 56 19.37 -4.64 6.65
C GLY A 56 18.21 -4.68 7.65
N ALA A 57 17.99 -3.58 8.38
CA ALA A 57 16.90 -3.46 9.34
C ALA A 57 15.51 -3.54 8.68
N VAL A 58 15.34 -2.88 7.52
CA VAL A 58 14.10 -2.99 6.73
C VAL A 58 13.87 -4.44 6.30
N CYS A 59 14.88 -5.11 5.74
CA CYS A 59 14.76 -6.49 5.30
C CYS A 59 14.45 -7.44 6.47
N GLU A 60 15.11 -7.28 7.61
CA GLU A 60 14.83 -8.08 8.81
C GLU A 60 13.39 -7.89 9.29
N ARG A 61 12.90 -6.65 9.32
CA ARG A 61 11.51 -6.34 9.72
C ARG A 61 10.50 -7.04 8.82
N PHE A 62 10.61 -6.88 7.51
CA PHE A 62 9.62 -7.44 6.57
C PHE A 62 9.76 -8.95 6.42
N ALA A 63 10.97 -9.51 6.58
CA ALA A 63 11.15 -10.96 6.67
C ALA A 63 10.54 -11.54 7.98
N GLY A 64 10.65 -10.82 9.09
CA GLY A 64 10.00 -11.17 10.36
C GLY A 64 8.47 -11.13 10.26
N LEU A 65 7.94 -10.10 9.59
CA LEU A 65 6.51 -9.95 9.31
C LEU A 65 5.94 -11.14 8.52
N LEU A 66 6.67 -11.64 7.51
CA LEU A 66 6.24 -12.82 6.75
C LEU A 66 6.24 -14.12 7.58
N LYS A 67 7.04 -14.19 8.65
CA LYS A 67 7.07 -15.34 9.57
C LYS A 67 5.96 -15.28 10.62
N ALA A 68 5.59 -14.07 11.05
CA ALA A 68 4.58 -13.82 12.07
C ALA A 68 3.66 -12.70 11.58
N MET A 69 2.77 -13.06 10.65
CA MET A 69 1.89 -12.10 9.99
C MET A 69 0.89 -11.51 10.99
N PRO A 70 0.80 -10.18 11.12
CA PRO A 70 -0.23 -9.55 11.93
C PRO A 70 -1.64 -9.93 11.49
N GLU A 71 -2.55 -10.05 12.46
CA GLU A 71 -3.95 -10.30 12.17
C GLU A 71 -4.54 -9.14 11.35
N GLY A 72 -5.26 -9.48 10.28
CA GLY A 72 -5.91 -8.52 9.41
C GLY A 72 -5.01 -7.88 8.35
N LEU A 73 -3.69 -8.14 8.33
CA LEU A 73 -2.83 -7.72 7.23
C LEU A 73 -3.13 -8.57 5.98
N SER A 74 -3.43 -7.92 4.86
CA SER A 74 -3.82 -8.60 3.62
C SER A 74 -2.94 -8.25 2.41
N GLY A 75 -2.27 -7.10 2.46
CA GLY A 75 -1.35 -6.68 1.40
C GLY A 75 -0.27 -5.76 1.94
N ALA A 76 0.92 -5.84 1.37
CA ALA A 76 2.03 -4.95 1.69
C ALA A 76 2.93 -4.76 0.47
N PHE A 77 3.10 -3.50 0.06
CA PHE A 77 4.08 -3.06 -0.92
C PHE A 77 5.14 -2.20 -0.23
N LEU A 78 6.38 -2.34 -0.69
CA LEU A 78 7.54 -1.65 -0.16
C LEU A 78 8.27 -0.97 -1.32
N TYR A 79 8.71 0.26 -1.15
CA TYR A 79 9.82 0.81 -1.93
C TYR A 79 11.00 1.04 -0.99
N LEU A 80 12.20 0.59 -1.38
CA LEU A 80 13.41 0.71 -0.58
C LEU A 80 14.58 1.24 -1.40
N ASP A 81 15.28 2.25 -0.90
CA ASP A 81 16.61 2.62 -1.37
C ASP A 81 17.57 2.87 -0.18
N ASP A 82 18.66 3.59 -0.43
CA ASP A 82 19.68 3.87 0.58
C ASP A 82 19.17 4.80 1.69
N ASP A 83 18.19 5.65 1.41
CA ASP A 83 17.78 6.75 2.29
C ASP A 83 16.34 6.63 2.78
N LEU A 84 15.50 5.89 2.07
CA LEU A 84 14.08 5.83 2.39
C LEU A 84 13.45 4.45 2.20
N CYS A 85 12.46 4.20 3.05
CA CYS A 85 11.56 3.07 3.03
C CYS A 85 10.13 3.62 2.96
N VAL A 86 9.42 3.36 1.85
CA VAL A 86 7.98 3.62 1.74
C VAL A 86 7.25 2.31 1.87
N CYS A 87 6.33 2.19 2.83
CA CYS A 87 5.45 1.05 2.94
C CYS A 87 3.99 1.46 2.75
N TRP A 88 3.31 0.70 1.90
CA TRP A 88 1.86 0.73 1.75
C TRP A 88 1.32 -0.60 2.23
N SER A 89 0.38 -0.60 3.18
CA SER A 89 -0.20 -1.83 3.71
C SER A 89 -1.73 -1.78 3.73
N LEU A 90 -2.34 -2.90 3.36
CA LEU A 90 -3.78 -3.11 3.30
C LEU A 90 -4.25 -3.98 4.47
N TRP A 91 -5.29 -3.53 5.15
CA TRP A 91 -5.83 -4.15 6.35
C TRP A 91 -7.34 -4.38 6.25
N THR A 92 -7.80 -5.55 6.69
CA THR A 92 -9.23 -5.88 6.84
C THR A 92 -9.75 -5.61 8.27
N GLY A 93 -8.85 -5.29 9.20
CA GLY A 93 -9.15 -4.99 10.60
C GLY A 93 -8.55 -3.66 11.07
N ASN A 94 -8.09 -3.62 12.32
CA ASN A 94 -7.38 -2.46 12.84
C ASN A 94 -5.95 -2.43 12.26
N PRO A 95 -5.60 -1.38 11.51
CA PRO A 95 -4.29 -1.29 10.91
C PRO A 95 -3.25 -0.92 11.97
N GLN A 96 -2.01 -1.31 11.70
CA GLN A 96 -0.86 -0.90 12.49
C GLN A 96 0.32 -0.53 11.57
N PRO A 97 1.16 0.44 11.96
CA PRO A 97 2.37 0.76 11.21
C PRO A 97 3.33 -0.43 11.13
N LEU A 98 3.92 -0.69 9.97
CA LEU A 98 4.88 -1.80 9.77
C LEU A 98 6.33 -1.32 9.80
N ALA A 99 6.56 -0.07 9.39
CA ALA A 99 7.88 0.56 9.31
C ALA A 99 8.31 1.29 10.60
N GLU A 100 7.55 1.16 11.70
CA GLU A 100 7.88 1.84 12.96
C GLU A 100 9.26 1.46 13.50
N GLY A 101 10.08 2.47 13.82
CA GLY A 101 11.41 2.29 14.39
C GLY A 101 12.50 1.90 13.38
N LEU A 102 12.23 1.87 12.08
CA LEU A 102 13.25 1.63 11.04
C LEU A 102 14.12 2.86 10.74
N GLY A 103 13.70 4.05 11.19
CA GLY A 103 14.36 5.33 10.96
C GLY A 103 13.49 6.46 11.48
N GLU A 104 13.72 7.69 11.01
CA GLU A 104 12.86 8.83 11.29
C GLU A 104 11.55 8.71 10.49
N ARG A 105 10.41 8.80 11.18
CA ARG A 105 9.10 8.77 10.53
C ARG A 105 8.81 10.11 9.87
N ALA A 106 8.92 10.17 8.54
CA ALA A 106 8.58 11.36 7.76
C ALA A 106 7.08 11.46 7.44
N LEU A 107 6.40 10.32 7.28
CA LEU A 107 4.97 10.26 7.02
C LEU A 107 4.36 9.02 7.69
N LEU A 108 3.17 9.19 8.25
CA LEU A 108 2.26 8.11 8.58
C LEU A 108 0.84 8.61 8.32
N SER A 109 0.14 7.89 7.46
CA SER A 109 -1.20 8.24 7.00
C SER A 109 -2.07 7.01 6.97
N GLU A 110 -3.35 7.21 7.25
CA GLU A 110 -4.35 6.17 7.15
C GLU A 110 -5.45 6.62 6.17
N SER A 111 -5.82 5.73 5.26
CA SER A 111 -7.01 5.85 4.42
C SER A 111 -8.03 4.81 4.85
N VAL A 112 -9.27 5.24 5.00
CA VAL A 112 -10.40 4.35 5.26
C VAL A 112 -11.32 4.30 4.04
N PRO A 113 -11.97 3.16 3.78
CA PRO A 113 -12.99 3.08 2.74
C PRO A 113 -14.17 3.99 3.13
N CYS A 114 -14.69 4.74 2.16
CA CYS A 114 -15.88 5.56 2.35
C CYS A 114 -16.91 5.29 1.25
N SER A 115 -18.19 5.31 1.60
CA SER A 115 -19.27 5.18 0.64
C SER A 115 -19.56 6.51 -0.03
N VAL A 116 -19.52 6.53 -1.36
CA VAL A 116 -19.88 7.69 -2.17
C VAL A 116 -21.34 7.55 -2.62
N PRO A 117 -22.23 8.53 -2.35
CA PRO A 117 -23.60 8.47 -2.84
C PRO A 117 -23.65 8.46 -4.38
N PRO A 118 -24.60 7.73 -5.02
CA PRO A 118 -24.67 7.60 -6.48
C PRO A 118 -25.27 8.83 -7.19
N SER A 119 -25.32 9.99 -6.53
CA SER A 119 -25.92 11.21 -7.08
C SER A 119 -24.89 12.33 -7.20
N PRO A 120 -24.76 12.97 -8.38
CA PRO A 120 -23.89 14.12 -8.57
C PRO A 120 -24.37 15.36 -7.79
N PHE A 121 -25.60 15.33 -7.27
CA PHE A 121 -26.19 16.38 -6.45
C PHE A 121 -26.18 16.05 -4.94
N ALA A 122 -25.61 14.91 -4.56
CA ALA A 122 -25.52 14.54 -3.16
C ALA A 122 -24.64 15.54 -2.39
N ARG A 123 -25.04 15.81 -1.15
CA ARG A 123 -24.13 16.44 -0.19
C ARG A 123 -23.10 15.39 0.19
N TYR A 124 -21.95 15.43 -0.46
CA TYR A 124 -20.75 14.78 0.05
C TYR A 124 -20.51 15.38 1.43
N ALA A 125 -20.64 14.58 2.50
CA ALA A 125 -20.15 15.00 3.81
C ALA A 125 -18.70 15.39 3.58
N GLY A 126 -18.39 16.68 3.78
CA GLY A 126 -17.12 17.27 3.37
C GLY A 126 -15.99 16.32 3.71
N LEU A 127 -15.33 15.80 2.68
CA LEU A 127 -14.15 14.97 2.86
C LEU A 127 -13.12 15.89 3.51
N HIS A 128 -13.04 15.83 4.83
CA HIS A 128 -12.07 16.59 5.61
C HIS A 128 -10.73 15.89 5.47
N VAL A 129 -10.06 16.15 4.35
CA VAL A 129 -8.68 15.69 4.10
C VAL A 129 -7.74 16.71 4.75
N GLN A 130 -7.06 16.29 5.81
CA GLN A 130 -5.99 17.06 6.45
C GLN A 130 -4.66 16.83 5.73
N ALA A 131 -3.64 17.63 6.05
CA ALA A 131 -2.30 17.40 5.57
C ALA A 131 -1.79 16.04 6.11
N GLY A 132 -1.50 15.11 5.20
CA GLY A 132 -1.11 13.74 5.53
C GLY A 132 -2.23 12.72 5.30
N ASP A 133 -3.49 13.13 5.13
CA ASP A 133 -4.57 12.19 4.82
C ASP A 133 -4.51 11.74 3.36
N SER A 134 -4.86 10.47 3.13
CA SER A 134 -4.99 9.90 1.80
C SER A 134 -6.45 9.47 1.57
N LEU A 135 -6.98 9.76 0.38
CA LEU A 135 -8.35 9.46 0.01
C LEU A 135 -8.38 8.57 -1.22
N ASN A 136 -9.08 7.44 -1.13
CA ASN A 136 -9.34 6.55 -2.24
C ASN A 136 -10.81 6.68 -2.68
N LEU A 137 -11.07 7.39 -3.78
CA LEU A 137 -12.42 7.58 -4.31
C LEU A 137 -12.87 6.35 -5.08
N GLN A 138 -14.01 5.79 -4.68
CA GLN A 138 -14.66 4.72 -5.43
C GLN A 138 -15.69 5.29 -6.39
N PHE A 139 -15.68 4.81 -7.63
CA PHE A 139 -16.79 4.92 -8.55
C PHE A 139 -17.44 3.55 -8.65
N ALA A 140 -18.77 3.48 -8.53
CA ALA A 140 -19.49 2.24 -8.75
C ALA A 140 -19.17 1.74 -10.16
N THR A 141 -18.46 0.61 -10.27
CA THR A 141 -18.42 -0.13 -11.53
C THR A 141 -19.83 -0.64 -11.76
N SER A 142 -20.44 -0.24 -12.88
CA SER A 142 -21.81 -0.63 -13.21
C SER A 142 -22.01 -2.14 -13.03
N PRO A 143 -23.19 -2.61 -12.56
CA PRO A 143 -23.45 -4.04 -12.50
C PRO A 143 -23.19 -4.62 -13.89
N ALA A 144 -22.41 -5.71 -13.94
CA ALA A 144 -22.09 -6.42 -15.17
C ALA A 144 -23.38 -6.60 -15.98
N VAL A 145 -23.43 -5.96 -17.14
CA VAL A 145 -24.53 -6.19 -18.09
C VAL A 145 -24.48 -7.68 -18.42
N PRO A 146 -25.53 -8.48 -18.12
CA PRO A 146 -25.53 -9.88 -18.49
C PRO A 146 -25.36 -9.96 -20.01
N ALA A 147 -24.46 -10.82 -20.46
CA ALA A 147 -24.24 -11.07 -21.88
C ALA A 147 -25.58 -11.46 -22.54
N PRO A 148 -25.86 -10.97 -23.76
CA PRO A 148 -27.08 -11.37 -24.47
C PRO A 148 -27.08 -12.89 -24.64
N ALA A 149 -28.20 -13.52 -24.30
CA ALA A 149 -28.38 -14.95 -24.49
C ALA A 149 -28.21 -15.28 -25.98
N GLU A 150 -27.32 -16.20 -26.28
CA GLU A 150 -27.15 -16.79 -27.60
C GLU A 150 -28.43 -17.60 -27.90
N GLU A 151 -29.31 -17.08 -28.76
CA GLU A 151 -30.39 -17.88 -29.32
C GLU A 151 -29.75 -19.00 -30.15
N ALA A 152 -29.83 -20.23 -29.62
CA ALA A 152 -29.52 -21.43 -30.36
C ALA A 152 -30.52 -21.57 -31.52
N GLY A 153 -30.05 -21.26 -32.73
CA GLY A 153 -30.71 -21.58 -34.00
C GLY A 153 -30.14 -22.84 -34.62
#